data_AF-A0A959YIN7-F1
#
_entry.id   AF-A0A959YIN7-F1
#
_cell.length_a   1.000
_cell.length_b   1.000
_cell.length_c   1.000
_cell.angle_alpha   90.00
_cell.angle_beta   90.00
_cell.angle_gamma   90.00
#
_symmetry.space_group_name_H-M   'P 1'
#
loop_
_entity.id
_entity.type
_entity.pdbx_description
1 polymer ?
#
loop_
_entity_poly.entity_id
_entity_poly.type
_entity_poly.pdbx_seq_one_letter_code
_entity_poly.pdbx_strand_id
1 'polypeptide(L)' 'MIKTLTQDHLIRFMYGETGPEETGLIRESLLTDTDLHDQFEQLRDAARGLDTVMASPPEYTVKRILRYSKSTAPTEHMM' A
#
# COMPACT_ATOMS: atom_id res chain seq x y z
N MET A 1 -12.39 -20.50 18.02
CA MET A 1 -13.00 -19.22 18.46
C MET A 1 -13.45 -18.49 17.22
N ILE A 2 -14.68 -17.97 17.20
CA ILE A 2 -15.11 -17.06 16.14
C ILE A 2 -14.42 -15.73 16.45
N LYS A 3 -13.28 -15.45 15.79
CA LYS A 3 -12.71 -14.11 15.80
C LYS A 3 -13.58 -13.29 14.85
N THR A 4 -14.47 -12.45 15.40
CA THR A 4 -15.16 -11.45 14.60
C THR A 4 -14.12 -10.57 13.93
N LEU A 5 -14.08 -10.55 12.60
CA LEU A 5 -13.23 -9.64 11.86
C LEU A 5 -13.67 -8.21 12.15
N THR A 6 -12.70 -7.34 12.41
CA THR A 6 -12.94 -5.92 12.71
C THR A 6 -12.33 -5.06 11.63
N GLN A 7 -12.73 -3.79 11.59
CA GLN A 7 -12.15 -2.80 10.69
C GLN A 7 -10.62 -2.70 10.80
N ASP A 8 -10.05 -2.85 12.01
CA ASP A 8 -8.59 -2.85 12.23
C ASP A 8 -7.89 -3.98 11.47
N HIS A 9 -8.49 -5.18 11.45
CA HIS A 9 -7.97 -6.31 10.68
C HIS A 9 -7.96 -6.00 9.17
N LEU A 10 -9.00 -5.35 8.66
CA LEU A 10 -9.10 -4.94 7.26
C LEU A 10 -8.05 -3.87 6.89
N ILE A 11 -7.81 -2.90 7.77
CA ILE A 11 -6.80 -1.85 7.58
C ILE A 11 -5.40 -2.48 7.55
N ARG A 12 -5.07 -3.32 8.53
CA ARG A 12 -3.78 -4.03 8.58
C ARG A 12 -3.60 -4.91 7.34
N PHE A 13 -4.66 -5.61 6.91
CA PHE A 13 -4.63 -6.42 5.68
C PHE A 13 -4.36 -5.57 4.43
N MET A 14 -5.00 -4.40 4.31
CA MET A 14 -4.79 -3.47 3.20
C MET A 14 -3.34 -3.00 3.08
N TYR A 15 -2.65 -2.81 4.22
CA TYR A 15 -1.24 -2.41 4.26
C TYR A 15 -0.25 -3.59 4.33
N GLY A 16 -0.72 -4.83 4.27
CA GLY A 16 0.14 -6.02 4.33
C GLY A 16 0.73 -6.31 5.71
N GLU A 17 0.10 -5.81 6.78
CA GLU A 17 0.52 -5.94 8.18
C GLU A 17 -0.13 -7.13 8.90
N THR A 18 -0.60 -8.11 8.13
CA THR A 18 -1.26 -9.34 8.64
C THR A 18 -0.39 -10.56 8.42
N GLY A 19 -0.42 -11.50 9.37
CA GLY A 19 0.28 -12.79 9.23
C GLY A 19 -0.38 -13.68 8.17
N PRO A 20 0.28 -14.78 7.72
CA PRO A 20 -0.27 -15.65 6.66
C PRO A 20 -1.63 -16.26 6.99
N GLU A 21 -1.83 -16.70 8.24
CA GLU A 21 -3.09 -17.28 8.72
C GLU A 21 -4.22 -16.24 8.73
N GLU A 22 -3.95 -15.08 9.33
CA GLU A 22 -4.88 -13.93 9.39
C GLU A 22 -5.25 -13.45 7.99
N THR A 23 -4.27 -13.36 7.09
CA THR A 23 -4.45 -12.99 5.68
C THR A 23 -5.34 -13.99 4.93
N GLY A 24 -5.18 -15.29 5.20
CA GLY A 24 -6.01 -16.34 4.60
C GLY A 24 -7.46 -16.23 5.04
N LEU A 25 -7.69 -16.08 6.34
CA LEU A 25 -9.02 -15.93 6.93
C LEU A 25 -9.75 -14.67 6.44
N ILE A 26 -9.03 -13.54 6.32
CA ILE A 26 -9.59 -12.30 5.76
C ILE A 26 -9.99 -12.49 4.30
N ARG A 27 -9.14 -13.12 3.47
CA ARG A 27 -9.47 -13.38 2.06
C ARG A 27 -10.71 -14.25 1.91
N GLU A 28 -10.82 -15.33 2.69
CA GLU A 28 -12.00 -16.20 2.67
C GLU A 28 -13.27 -15.45 3.08
N SER A 29 -13.17 -14.63 4.12
CA SER A 29 -14.29 -13.84 4.61
C SER A 29 -14.73 -12.78 3.60
N LEU A 30 -13.80 -12.10 2.93
CA LEU A 30 -14.11 -11.14 1.87
C LEU A 30 -14.81 -11.76 0.65
N LEU A 31 -14.65 -13.07 0.42
CA LEU A 31 -15.33 -13.79 -0.66
C LEU A 31 -16.74 -14.25 -0.29
N THR A 32 -17.04 -14.36 1.00
CA THR A 32 -18.27 -15.01 1.51
C THR A 32 -19.21 -14.04 2.23
N ASP A 33 -18.67 -12.94 2.76
CA ASP A 33 -19.41 -11.90 3.48
C ASP A 33 -19.41 -10.60 2.64
N THR A 34 -20.57 -10.30 2.04
CA THR A 34 -20.75 -9.13 1.17
C THR A 34 -20.68 -7.82 1.97
N ASP A 35 -21.16 -7.78 3.21
CA ASP A 35 -21.12 -6.57 4.04
C ASP A 35 -19.67 -6.25 4.43
N LEU A 36 -18.87 -7.28 4.70
CA LEU A 36 -17.43 -7.13 4.96
C LEU A 36 -16.67 -6.68 3.70
N HIS A 37 -17.03 -7.23 2.54
CA HIS A 37 -16.46 -6.82 1.26
C HIS A 37 -16.72 -5.33 0.99
N ASP A 38 -17.96 -4.86 1.17
CA ASP A 38 -18.31 -3.47 0.93
C ASP A 38 -17.60 -2.51 1.88
N GLN A 39 -17.43 -2.89 3.16
CA GLN A 39 -16.62 -2.14 4.12
C GLN A 39 -15.15 -2.04 3.69
N PHE A 40 -14.59 -3.14 3.17
CA PHE A 40 -13.22 -3.15 2.68
C PHE A 40 -13.04 -2.26 1.45
N GLU A 41 -13.99 -2.29 0.51
CA GLU A 41 -13.96 -1.42 -0.68
C GLU A 41 -14.04 0.06 -0.28
N GLN A 42 -14.89 0.43 0.69
CA GLN A 42 -14.96 1.80 1.22
C GLN A 42 -13.64 2.27 1.84
N LEU A 43 -12.99 1.42 2.65
CA LEU A 43 -11.67 1.71 3.23
C LEU A 43 -10.62 1.93 2.15
N ARG A 44 -10.61 1.07 1.12
CA ARG A 44 -9.66 1.14 0.01
C ARG A 44 -9.84 2.42 -0.82
N ASP A 45 -11.09 2.82 -1.06
CA ASP A 45 -11.38 4.04 -1.80
C ASP A 45 -11.03 5.30 -0.99
N ALA A 46 -11.27 5.30 0.32
CA ALA A 46 -10.79 6.36 1.21
C ALA A 46 -9.25 6.47 1.20
N ALA A 47 -8.54 5.34 1.25
CA ALA A 47 -7.08 5.30 1.18
C ALA A 47 -6.56 5.85 -0.16
N ARG A 48 -7.15 5.46 -1.28
CA ARG A 48 -6.83 6.03 -2.61
C ARG A 48 -7.07 7.53 -2.67
N GLY A 49 -8.10 8.02 -1.99
CA GLY A 49 -8.36 9.46 -1.87
C GLY A 49 -7.21 10.22 -1.21
N LEU A 50 -6.53 9.63 -0.23
CA LEU A 50 -5.38 10.26 0.43
C LEU A 50 -4.18 10.44 -0.51
N ASP A 51 -3.94 9.50 -1.43
CA ASP A 51 -2.87 9.61 -2.43
C ASP A 51 -3.09 10.80 -3.39
N THR A 52 -4.34 11.20 -3.63
CA THR A 52 -4.61 12.37 -4.49
C THR A 52 -4.19 13.71 -3.86
N VAL A 53 -3.93 13.72 -2.55
CA VAL A 53 -3.47 14.89 -1.80
C VAL A 53 -1.93 14.98 -1.81
N MET A 54 -1.24 14.14 -2.58
CA MET A 54 0.22 14.11 -2.64
C MET A 54 0.83 15.48 -2.96
N ALA A 55 1.55 16.02 -1.98
CA ALA A 55 2.47 17.13 -2.16
C ALA A 55 3.61 16.66 -3.08
N SER A 56 3.78 17.32 -4.23
CA SER A 56 4.97 17.09 -5.04
C SER A 56 6.22 17.54 -4.28
N PRO A 57 7.33 16.79 -4.36
CA PRO A 57 8.58 17.25 -3.79
C PRO A 57 8.99 18.56 -4.47
N PRO A 58 9.59 19.50 -3.73
CA PRO A 58 10.17 20.70 -4.33
C PRO A 58 11.18 20.33 -5.42
N GLU A 59 11.25 21.13 -6.48
CA GLU A 59 12.07 20.85 -7.67
C GLU A 59 13.56 20.60 -7.33
N TYR A 60 14.08 21.29 -6.31
CA TYR A 60 15.47 21.13 -5.88
C TYR A 60 15.76 19.70 -5.35
N THR A 61 14.78 19.06 -4.69
CA THR A 61 14.92 17.69 -4.17
C THR A 61 15.05 16.70 -5.33
N VAL A 62 14.20 16.86 -6.35
CA VAL A 62 14.24 16.04 -7.58
C VAL A 62 15.59 16.20 -8.28
N LYS A 63 16.05 17.44 -8.47
CA LYS A 63 17.36 17.75 -9.07
C LYS A 63 18.53 17.13 -8.29
N ARG A 64 18.47 17.13 -6.96
CA ARG A 64 19.51 16.54 -6.11
C ARG A 64 19.59 15.02 -6.27
N ILE A 65 18.45 14.33 -6.29
CA ILE A 65 18.38 12.88 -6.52
C ILE A 65 18.94 12.54 -7.91
N LEU A 66 18.48 13.23 -8.96
CA LEU A 66 18.94 12.99 -10.33
C LEU A 66 20.46 13.20 -10.48
N ARG A 67 21.01 14.24 -9.84
CA ARG A 67 22.45 14.49 -9.86
C ARG A 67 23.23 13.35 -9.21
N TYR A 68 22.77 12.89 -8.05
CA TYR A 68 23.40 11.78 -7.34
C TYR A 68 23.38 10.50 -8.20
N SER A 69 22.20 10.12 -8.70
CA SER A 69 22.03 8.93 -9.54
C SER A 69 22.94 8.95 -10.78
N LYS A 70 23.13 10.11 -11.43
CA LYS A 70 24.07 10.25 -12.55
C LYS A 70 25.54 10.07 -12.13
N SER A 71 25.91 10.55 -10.95
CA SER A 71 27.30 10.46 -10.46
C SER A 71 27.68 9.06 -9.98
N THR A 72 26.71 8.25 -9.58
CA THR A 72 26.92 6.89 -9.06
C THR A 72 26.46 5.81 -10.03
N ALA A 73 25.97 6.19 -11.21
CA ALA A 73 25.67 5.22 -12.26
C ALA A 73 27.00 4.52 -12.62
N PRO A 74 27.04 3.18 -12.62
CA PRO A 74 28.22 2.48 -13.10
C PRO A 74 28.43 2.94 -14.55
N THR A 75 29.57 3.57 -14.80
CA THR A 75 29.94 4.02 -16.14
C THR A 75 29.80 2.82 -17.06
N GLU A 76 28.93 2.89 -18.07
CA GLU A 76 29.16 2.10 -19.27
C GLU A 76 30.52 2.56 -19.77
N HIS A 77 31.55 1.82 -19.38
CA HIS A 77 32.84 1.86 -20.02
C HIS A 77 32.61 1.36 -21.44
N MET A 78 32.15 2.26 -22.30
CA MET A 78 32.22 2.09 -23.75
C MET A 78 33.69 1.88 -24.09
N MET A 79 33.90 0.80 -24.84
CA MET A 79 35.14 0.39 -25.51
C MET A 79 36.00 1.56 -26.01
#